data_AF-A0A946E569-F1
#
_entry.id   AF-A0A946E569-F1
#
_cell.length_a   1.000
_cell.length_b   1.000
_cell.length_c   1.000
_cell.angle_alpha   90.00
_cell.angle_beta   90.00
_cell.angle_gamma   90.00
#
_symmetry.space_group_name_H-M   'P 1'
#
loop_
_entity.id
_entity.type
_entity.pdbx_description
1 polymer ?
#
loop_
_entity_poly.entity_id
_entity_poly.type
_entity_poly.pdbx_seq_one_letter_code
_entity_poly.pdbx_strand_id
1 'polypeptide(L)'
;MAIDLEKENNEILNAYRGLLRSILVDRSKEDTKFIRKAFDVAVNAHKDMRRKSGEPYIFHPIAVARICAEEIGLGPKAIACALLHDTVEDTEIALDDIENMFGEQCRKIINGLTKISGVFDLNT
;
A
#
# COMPACT_ATOMS: atom_id res chain seq x y z
N MET A 1 -13.93 16.43 18.00
CA MET A 1 -14.65 15.16 17.74
C MET A 1 -13.69 14.04 18.10
N ALA A 2 -14.06 13.13 19.00
CA ALA A 2 -13.19 12.02 19.37
C ALA A 2 -13.12 11.01 18.22
N ILE A 3 -11.93 10.54 17.88
CA ILE A 3 -11.73 9.51 16.84
C ILE A 3 -12.15 8.17 17.45
N ASP A 4 -13.10 7.50 16.80
CA ASP A 4 -13.50 6.13 17.14
C ASP A 4 -12.56 5.15 16.42
N LEU A 5 -11.50 4.75 17.13
CA LEU A 5 -10.46 3.86 16.60
C LEU A 5 -11.00 2.46 16.26
N GLU A 6 -12.01 1.98 16.96
CA GLU A 6 -12.58 0.65 16.70
C GLU A 6 -13.35 0.66 15.38
N LYS A 7 -14.17 1.68 15.18
CA LYS A 7 -14.88 1.89 13.90
C LYS A 7 -13.89 2.06 12.74
N GLU A 8 -12.86 2.89 12.93
CA GLU A 8 -11.83 3.14 11.92
C GLU A 8 -11.07 1.86 11.52
N ASN A 9 -10.64 1.06 12.51
CA ASN A 9 -9.98 -0.22 12.25
C ASN A 9 -10.88 -1.19 11.47
N ASN A 10 -12.18 -1.21 11.79
CA ASN A 10 -13.16 -2.02 11.05
C ASN A 10 -13.32 -1.55 9.60
N GLU A 11 -13.34 -0.24 9.35
CA GLU A 11 -13.41 0.33 8.01
C GLU A 11 -12.16 0.01 7.18
N ILE A 12 -10.96 0.17 7.76
CA ILE A 12 -9.69 -0.20 7.13
C ILE A 12 -9.68 -1.69 6.76
N LEU A 13 -10.11 -2.56 7.68
CA LEU A 13 -10.15 -3.99 7.44
C LEU A 13 -11.17 -4.37 6.35
N ASN A 14 -12.30 -3.67 6.28
CA ASN A 14 -13.29 -3.86 5.24
C ASN A 14 -12.77 -3.41 3.86
N ALA A 15 -12.04 -2.30 3.81
CA ALA A 15 -11.38 -1.83 2.60
C ALA A 15 -10.33 -2.86 2.11
N TYR A 16 -9.50 -3.38 3.01
CA TYR A 16 -8.54 -4.44 2.70
C TYR A 16 -9.21 -5.72 2.17
N ARG A 17 -10.31 -6.15 2.80
CA ARG A 17 -11.09 -7.30 2.29
C ARG A 17 -11.70 -7.01 0.91
N GLY A 18 -12.09 -5.76 0.66
CA GLY A 18 -12.52 -5.28 -0.66
C GLY A 18 -11.43 -5.48 -1.71
N LEU A 19 -10.22 -5.01 -1.42
CA LEU A 19 -9.04 -5.24 -2.26
C LEU A 19 -8.81 -6.73 -2.53
N LEU A 20 -8.83 -7.60 -1.52
CA LEU A 20 -8.62 -9.04 -1.74
C LEU A 20 -9.69 -9.69 -2.64
N ARG A 21 -10.92 -9.19 -2.63
CA ARG A 21 -11.98 -9.68 -3.52
C ARG A 21 -11.83 -9.16 -4.95
N SER A 22 -11.15 -8.03 -5.12
CA SER A 22 -11.01 -7.36 -6.40
C SER A 22 -9.88 -7.92 -7.28
N ILE A 23 -9.00 -8.74 -6.69
CA ILE A 23 -7.94 -9.42 -7.41
C ILE A 23 -8.55 -10.48 -8.32
N LEU A 24 -8.57 -10.22 -9.63
CA LEU A 24 -9.15 -11.09 -10.65
C LEU A 24 -8.24 -12.26 -11.05
N VAL A 25 -6.94 -12.12 -10.81
CA VAL A 25 -5.96 -13.17 -11.13
C VAL A 25 -5.93 -14.24 -10.05
N ASP A 26 -5.62 -15.48 -10.46
CA ASP A 26 -5.49 -16.57 -9.50
C ASP A 26 -4.34 -16.29 -8.53
N ARG A 27 -4.54 -16.64 -7.26
CA ARG A 27 -3.57 -16.36 -6.20
C ARG A 27 -3.46 -17.53 -5.23
N SER A 28 -2.23 -17.86 -4.90
CA SER A 28 -1.93 -18.87 -3.89
C SER A 28 -2.20 -18.35 -2.47
N LYS A 29 -2.15 -19.26 -1.50
CA LYS A 29 -2.14 -18.89 -0.07
C LYS A 29 -0.91 -18.05 0.28
N GLU A 30 0.21 -18.29 -0.39
CA GLU A 30 1.45 -17.55 -0.20
C GLU A 30 1.32 -16.12 -0.71
N ASP A 31 0.70 -15.94 -1.89
CA ASP A 31 0.39 -14.61 -2.43
C ASP A 31 -0.51 -13.81 -1.49
N THR A 32 -1.54 -14.46 -0.94
CA THR A 32 -2.44 -13.81 0.02
C THR A 32 -1.70 -13.40 1.29
N LYS A 33 -0.78 -14.24 1.79
CA LYS A 33 0.10 -13.89 2.93
C LYS A 33 1.06 -12.76 2.58
N PHE A 34 1.58 -12.73 1.35
CA PHE A 34 2.49 -11.70 0.87
C PHE A 34 1.81 -10.33 0.81
N ILE A 35 0.60 -10.26 0.23
CA ILE A 35 -0.23 -9.05 0.21
C ILE A 35 -0.61 -8.63 1.64
N ARG A 36 -0.96 -9.59 2.49
CA ARG A 36 -1.29 -9.30 3.90
C ARG A 36 -0.12 -8.64 4.63
N LYS A 37 1.09 -9.19 4.45
CA LYS A 37 2.30 -8.61 5.03
C LYS A 37 2.51 -7.17 4.56
N ALA A 38 2.36 -6.89 3.26
CA ALA A 38 2.47 -5.53 2.72
C ALA A 38 1.44 -4.57 3.32
N PHE A 39 0.19 -5.02 3.44
CA PHE A 39 -0.88 -4.26 4.08
C PHE A 39 -0.56 -3.94 5.55
N ASP A 40 -0.14 -4.93 6.35
CA ASP A 40 0.16 -4.72 7.77
C ASP A 40 1.34 -3.74 7.94
N VAL A 41 2.34 -3.77 7.04
CA VAL A 41 3.45 -2.82 7.04
C VAL A 41 2.96 -1.41 6.72
N ALA A 42 2.17 -1.24 5.66
CA ALA A 42 1.65 0.07 5.26
C ALA A 42 0.76 0.69 6.35
N VAL A 43 -0.13 -0.12 6.98
CA VAL A 43 -0.96 0.33 8.11
C VAL A 43 -0.09 0.85 9.25
N ASN A 44 0.95 0.11 9.62
CA ASN A 44 1.83 0.50 10.71
C ASN A 44 2.67 1.73 10.38
N ALA A 45 3.19 1.82 9.15
CA ALA A 45 4.01 2.93 8.68
C ALA A 45 3.21 4.25 8.67
N HIS A 46 1.93 4.19 8.27
CA HIS A 46 1.06 5.35 8.16
C HIS A 46 0.08 5.52 9.32
N LYS A 47 0.27 4.84 10.45
CA LYS A 47 -0.71 4.77 11.56
C LYS A 47 -1.09 6.13 12.16
N ASP A 48 -0.13 7.06 12.17
CA ASP A 48 -0.30 8.40 12.74
C ASP A 48 -0.55 9.46 11.64
N MET A 49 -0.57 9.04 10.36
CA MET A 49 -0.74 9.93 9.22
C MET A 49 -2.21 10.05 8.82
N ARG A 50 -2.63 11.29 8.55
CA ARG A 50 -3.98 11.62 8.12
C ARG A 50 -3.94 12.53 6.90
N ARG A 51 -4.92 12.39 6.01
CA ARG A 51 -5.11 13.34 4.90
C ARG A 51 -5.72 14.65 5.41
N LYS A 52 -5.72 15.68 4.55
CA LYS A 52 -6.33 16.99 4.84
C LYS A 52 -7.82 16.91 5.22
N SER A 53 -8.52 15.89 4.74
CA SER A 53 -9.92 15.58 5.07
C SER A 53 -10.11 14.99 6.48
N GLY A 54 -9.03 14.55 7.14
CA GLY A 54 -9.05 13.88 8.44
C GLY A 54 -9.11 12.35 8.38
N GLU A 55 -9.26 11.75 7.19
CA GLU A 55 -9.25 10.30 7.02
C GLU A 55 -7.84 9.70 7.22
N PRO A 56 -7.73 8.46 7.73
CA PRO A 56 -6.48 7.69 7.74
C PRO A 56 -5.81 7.68 6.37
N TYR A 57 -4.51 7.94 6.34
CA TYR A 57 -3.76 7.95 5.09
C TYR A 57 -3.78 6.58 4.39
N ILE A 58 -3.83 5.48 5.14
CA ILE A 58 -3.80 4.11 4.62
C ILE A 58 -4.91 3.79 3.60
N PHE A 59 -6.03 4.53 3.59
CA PHE A 59 -7.05 4.36 2.56
C PHE A 59 -6.53 4.67 1.15
N HIS A 60 -5.51 5.54 1.04
CA HIS A 60 -4.85 5.86 -0.23
C HIS A 60 -4.12 4.65 -0.83
N PRO A 61 -3.10 4.04 -0.18
CA PRO A 61 -2.47 2.85 -0.73
C PRO A 61 -3.44 1.70 -1.04
N ILE A 62 -4.50 1.51 -0.22
CA ILE A 62 -5.52 0.48 -0.48
C ILE A 62 -6.29 0.79 -1.77
N ALA A 63 -6.68 2.05 -2.01
CA ALA A 63 -7.38 2.45 -3.22
C ALA A 63 -6.51 2.26 -4.46
N VAL A 64 -5.24 2.67 -4.42
CA VAL A 64 -4.28 2.48 -5.52
C VAL A 64 -4.10 0.99 -5.82
N ALA A 65 -3.87 0.17 -4.79
CA ALA A 65 -3.73 -1.27 -4.94
C ALA A 65 -4.99 -1.93 -5.54
N ARG A 66 -6.18 -1.39 -5.22
CA ARG A 66 -7.46 -1.87 -5.76
C ARG A 66 -7.59 -1.54 -7.25
N ILE A 67 -7.20 -0.33 -7.67
CA ILE A 67 -7.15 0.04 -9.09
C ILE A 67 -6.18 -0.86 -9.86
N CYS A 68 -4.99 -1.11 -9.31
CA CYS A 68 -4.03 -2.05 -9.91
C CYS A 68 -4.60 -3.46 -10.10
N ALA A 69 -5.44 -3.91 -9.17
CA ALA A 69 -6.09 -5.21 -9.22
C ALA A 69 -7.29 -5.26 -10.19
N GLU A 70 -8.18 -4.26 -10.14
CA GLU A 70 -9.45 -4.23 -10.90
C GLU A 70 -9.27 -3.78 -12.35
N GLU A 71 -8.58 -2.67 -12.56
CA GLU A 71 -8.55 -1.99 -13.86
C GLU A 71 -7.39 -2.48 -14.73
N ILE A 72 -6.27 -2.82 -14.12
CA ILE A 72 -5.04 -3.22 -14.83
C ILE A 72 -4.85 -4.75 -14.81
N GLY A 73 -5.43 -5.44 -13.81
CA GLY A 73 -5.30 -6.89 -13.66
C GLY A 73 -3.91 -7.34 -13.22
N LEU A 74 -3.21 -6.51 -12.43
CA LEU A 74 -1.85 -6.83 -11.99
C LEU A 74 -1.81 -7.91 -10.90
N GLY A 75 -0.70 -8.65 -10.88
CA GLY A 75 -0.48 -9.76 -9.95
C GLY A 75 -0.16 -9.36 -8.50
N PRO A 76 -0.10 -10.36 -7.59
CA PRO A 76 0.10 -10.15 -6.15
C PRO A 76 1.30 -9.27 -5.77
N LYS A 77 2.41 -9.39 -6.51
CA LYS A 77 3.62 -8.59 -6.28
C LYS A 77 3.41 -7.11 -6.55
N ALA A 78 2.71 -6.78 -7.64
CA ALA A 78 2.41 -5.40 -7.98
C ALA A 78 1.42 -4.79 -6.97
N ILE A 79 0.42 -5.57 -6.54
CA ILE A 79 -0.53 -5.16 -5.49
C ILE A 79 0.20 -4.88 -4.18
N ALA A 80 1.14 -5.75 -3.78
CA ALA A 80 1.97 -5.51 -2.61
C ALA A 80 2.82 -4.23 -2.74
N CYS A 81 3.42 -3.98 -3.92
CA CYS A 81 4.17 -2.75 -4.16
C CYS A 81 3.27 -1.50 -4.12
N ALA A 82 2.05 -1.59 -4.65
CA ALA A 82 1.08 -0.49 -4.58
C ALA A 82 0.66 -0.16 -3.14
N LEU A 83 0.52 -1.17 -2.27
CA LEU A 83 0.28 -0.94 -0.84
C LEU A 83 1.45 -0.24 -0.14
N LEU A 84 2.68 -0.45 -0.63
CA LEU A 84 3.91 0.02 -0.01
C LEU A 84 4.50 1.29 -0.65
N HIS A 85 3.95 1.76 -1.77
CA HIS A 85 4.66 2.72 -2.64
C HIS A 85 5.10 4.00 -1.92
N ASP A 86 4.23 4.55 -1.08
CA ASP A 86 4.49 5.78 -0.32
C ASP A 86 5.25 5.55 0.99
N THR A 87 5.46 4.29 1.40
CA THR A 87 6.10 4.01 2.70
C THR A 87 7.54 4.48 2.76
N VAL A 88 8.27 4.45 1.64
CA VAL A 88 9.66 4.90 1.57
C VAL A 88 9.78 6.42 1.49
N GLU A 89 8.80 7.09 0.92
CA GLU A 89 8.77 8.55 0.76
C GLU A 89 8.27 9.25 2.03
N ASP A 90 7.23 8.71 2.65
CA ASP A 90 6.47 9.39 3.70
C ASP A 90 6.80 8.90 5.12
N THR A 91 7.63 7.86 5.27
CA THR A 91 7.90 7.23 6.56
C THR A 91 9.38 6.85 6.73
N GLU A 92 9.73 6.33 7.91
CA GLU A 92 11.11 5.91 8.25
C GLU A 92 11.55 4.60 7.57
N ILE A 93 10.69 3.96 6.78
CA ILE A 93 11.01 2.70 6.08
C ILE A 93 12.02 2.97 4.96
N ALA A 94 13.16 2.30 4.98
CA ALA A 94 14.17 2.41 3.92
C ALA A 94 13.93 1.39 2.79
N LEU A 95 14.51 1.67 1.60
CA LEU A 95 14.54 0.69 0.50
C LEU A 95 15.17 -0.65 0.90
N ASP A 96 16.16 -0.62 1.78
CA ASP A 96 16.81 -1.84 2.27
C ASP A 96 15.85 -2.68 3.14
N ASP A 97 14.96 -2.05 3.91
CA ASP A 97 13.91 -2.75 4.65
C ASP A 97 12.93 -3.44 3.70
N ILE A 98 12.52 -2.74 2.63
CA ILE A 98 11.67 -3.30 1.58
C ILE A 98 12.34 -4.52 0.94
N GLU A 99 13.63 -4.45 0.62
CA GLU A 99 14.36 -5.59 0.06
C GLU A 99 14.41 -6.76 1.04
N ASN A 100 14.74 -6.51 2.31
CA ASN A 100 14.79 -7.55 3.33
C ASN A 100 13.43 -8.22 3.57
N MET A 101 12.34 -7.47 3.45
CA MET A 101 11.00 -7.97 3.75
C MET A 101 10.28 -8.57 2.54
N PHE A 102 10.52 -8.05 1.33
CA PHE A 102 9.74 -8.36 0.12
C PHE A 102 10.60 -8.72 -1.10
N GLY A 103 11.92 -8.66 -0.97
CA GLY A 103 12.90 -9.03 -1.99
C GLY A 103 13.30 -7.89 -2.93
N GLU A 104 14.41 -8.10 -3.63
CA GLU A 104 15.05 -7.13 -4.53
C GLU A 104 14.10 -6.59 -5.61
N GLN A 105 13.20 -7.43 -6.13
CA GLN A 105 12.27 -7.00 -7.18
C GLN A 105 11.29 -5.95 -6.68
N CYS A 106 10.78 -6.07 -5.45
CA CYS A 106 9.87 -5.08 -4.85
C CYS A 106 10.62 -3.77 -4.57
N ARG A 107 11.86 -3.86 -4.06
CA ARG A 107 12.76 -2.71 -3.89
C ARG A 107 12.95 -1.95 -5.20
N LYS A 108 13.25 -2.65 -6.30
CA LYS A 108 13.43 -2.03 -7.62
C LYS A 108 12.19 -1.30 -8.10
N ILE A 109 11.00 -1.89 -7.92
CA ILE A 109 9.72 -1.27 -8.30
C ILE A 109 9.49 0.00 -7.49
N ILE A 110 9.58 -0.07 -6.16
CA ILE A 110 9.32 1.06 -5.26
C ILE A 110 10.32 2.20 -5.50
N ASN A 111 11.61 1.89 -5.61
CA ASN A 111 12.64 2.88 -5.96
C ASN A 111 12.36 3.57 -7.31
N GLY A 112 11.79 2.83 -8.27
CA GLY A 112 11.37 3.40 -9.55
C GLY A 112 10.23 4.41 -9.39
N LEU A 113 9.22 4.09 -8.58
CA LEU A 113 8.07 4.97 -8.30
C LEU A 113 8.50 6.26 -7.60
N THR A 114 9.39 6.16 -6.60
CA THR A 114 9.89 7.32 -5.86
C THR A 114 10.70 8.29 -6.70
N LYS A 115 11.49 7.79 -7.64
CA LYS A 115 12.24 8.66 -8.56
C LYS A 115 11.34 9.39 -9.56
N ILE A 116 10.20 8.80 -9.91
CA ILE A 116 9.24 9.41 -10.81
C ILE A 116 8.51 10.55 -10.09
N SER A 117 8.06 10.32 -8.85
CA SER A 117 7.42 11.31 -7.98
C SER A 117 8.18 12.66 -7.97
N GLY A 118 9.47 12.62 -7.62
CA GLY A 118 10.31 13.82 -7.57
C GLY A 118 10.63 14.50 -8.91
N VAL A 119 10.39 13.84 -10.06
CA VAL A 119 10.57 14.44 -11.40
C VAL A 119 9.29 15.16 -11.85
N PHE A 120 8.12 14.66 -11.48
CA PHE A 120 6.84 15.26 -11.84
C PHE A 120 6.47 16.47 -10.98
N ASP A 121 7.02 16.58 -9.76
CA ASP A 121 6.86 17.74 -8.87
C ASP A 121 7.56 19.04 -9.36
N LEU A 122 8.28 19.00 -10.48
CA LEU A 122 8.98 20.17 -11.05
C LEU A 122 8.09 21.08 -11.92
N ASN A 123 6.79 20.80 -12.07
CA ASN A 123 5.88 21.54 -12.96
C ASN A 123 4.63 22.13 -12.27
N THR A 124 4.69 22.50 -10.99
CA THR A 124 3.63 23.31 -10.34
C THR A 124 4.20 24.58 -9.73
#